data_AF-A0A938MHW6-F1
#
_entry.id   AF-A0A938MHW6-F1
#
_cell.length_a   1.000
_cell.length_b   1.000
_cell.length_c   1.000
_cell.angle_alpha   90.00
_cell.angle_beta   90.00
_cell.angle_gamma   90.00
#
_symmetry.space_group_name_H-M   'P 1'
#
loop_
_entity.id
_entity.type
_entity.pdbx_description
1 polymer ?
#
loop_
_entity_poly.entity_id
_entity_poly.type
_entity_poly.pdbx_seq_one_letter_code
_entity_poly.pdbx_strand_id
1 'polypeptide(L)' 'MKLSIREYMVPGATLAEKVRKLEQYGFDGIEITGTTDIKEKA' A
#
# COMPACT_ATOMS: atom_id res chain seq x y z
N MET A 1 -4.09 7.70 -17.09
CA MET A 1 -4.61 6.38 -16.64
C MET A 1 -4.28 6.25 -15.17
N LYS A 2 -5.18 5.69 -14.34
CA LYS A 2 -4.87 5.47 -12.92
C LYS A 2 -4.25 4.09 -12.73
N LEU A 3 -3.16 4.02 -11.97
CA LEU A 3 -2.43 2.77 -11.69
C LEU A 3 -2.66 2.34 -10.24
N SER A 4 -3.07 1.09 -10.04
CA SER A 4 -3.14 0.44 -8.74
C SER A 4 -2.05 -0.62 -8.59
N ILE A 5 -1.62 -0.85 -7.35
CA ILE A 5 -0.70 -1.94 -6.98
C ILE A 5 -1.28 -2.75 -5.83
N ARG A 6 -1.01 -4.05 -5.81
CA ARG A 6 -1.45 -4.92 -4.72
C ARG A 6 -0.62 -4.69 -3.47
N GLU A 7 -1.27 -4.72 -2.33
CA GLU A 7 -0.67 -4.33 -1.06
C GLU A 7 0.59 -5.13 -0.67
N TYR A 8 0.63 -6.44 -0.94
CA TYR A 8 1.81 -7.27 -0.66
C TYR A 8 3.02 -6.94 -1.54
N MET A 9 2.81 -6.22 -2.66
CA MET A 9 3.90 -5.80 -3.55
C MET A 9 4.58 -4.51 -3.05
N VAL A 10 3.95 -3.80 -2.11
CA VAL A 10 4.50 -2.58 -1.52
C VAL A 10 5.14 -2.93 -0.18
N PRO A 11 6.46 -2.77 -0.01
CA PRO A 11 7.13 -3.09 1.24
C PRO A 11 6.71 -2.11 2.34
N GLY A 12 6.46 -2.58 3.55
CA GLY A 12 6.09 -1.74 4.70
C GLY A 12 5.27 -2.51 5.73
N ALA A 13 5.31 -2.06 6.99
CA ALA A 13 4.59 -2.71 8.08
C ALA A 13 3.21 -2.09 8.35
N THR A 14 3.03 -0.83 7.95
CA THR A 14 1.77 -0.09 8.16
C THR A 14 1.20 0.42 6.84
N LEU A 15 -0.11 0.65 6.79
CA LEU A 15 -0.77 1.23 5.61
C LEU A 15 -0.15 2.59 5.24
N ALA A 16 0.15 3.41 6.25
CA ALA A 16 0.75 4.73 6.05
C ALA A 16 2.13 4.67 5.37
N GLU A 17 2.98 3.71 5.74
CA GLU A 17 4.27 3.50 5.07
C GLU A 17 4.09 3.06 3.63
N LYS A 18 3.15 2.15 3.37
CA LYS A 18 2.86 1.66 2.03
C LYS A 18 2.32 2.79 1.14
N VAL A 19 1.39 3.60 1.64
CA VAL A 19 0.83 4.76 0.92
C VAL A 19 1.92 5.76 0.54
N ARG A 20 2.85 6.09 1.45
CA ARG A 20 3.98 6.97 1.13
C ARG A 20 4.88 6.42 0.02
N LYS A 21 4.99 5.10 -0.11
CA LYS A 21 5.77 4.47 -1.19
C LYS A 21 5.02 4.41 -2.52
N LEU A 22 3.68 4.38 -2.51
CA LEU A 22 2.88 4.45 -3.75
C LEU A 22 3.23 5.70 -4.55
N GLU A 23 3.32 6.84 -3.88
CA GLU A 23 3.67 8.12 -4.49
C GLU A 23 5.07 8.07 -5.13
N GLN A 24 6.04 7.45 -4.45
CA GLN A 24 7.40 7.28 -4.97
C GLN A 24 7.48 6.34 -6.17
N TYR A 25 6.57 5.36 -6.25
CA TYR A 25 6.52 4.35 -7.30
C TYR A 25 5.63 4.76 -8.48
N GLY A 26 4.93 5.89 -8.38
CA GLY A 26 4.04 6.39 -9.44
C GLY A 26 2.70 5.67 -9.52
N PHE A 27 2.24 5.08 -8.41
CA PHE A 27 0.90 4.48 -8.31
C PHE A 27 -0.08 5.45 -7.65
N ASP A 28 -1.32 5.46 -8.15
CA ASP A 28 -2.42 6.30 -7.65
C ASP A 28 -3.20 5.63 -6.52
N GLY A 29 -3.03 4.32 -6.32
CA GLY A 29 -3.80 3.57 -5.34
C GLY A 29 -3.21 2.21 -4.98
N ILE A 30 -3.73 1.66 -3.89
CA ILE A 30 -3.36 0.35 -3.35
C ILE A 30 -4.61 -0.53 -3.21
N GLU A 31 -4.47 -1.78 -3.62
CA GLU A 31 -5.51 -2.80 -3.44
C GLU A 31 -5.25 -3.56 -2.15
N ILE A 32 -6.12 -3.36 -1.16
CA ILE A 32 -6.07 -4.05 0.13
C ILE A 32 -6.76 -5.41 -0.03
N THR A 33 -6.01 -6.48 0.20
CA THR A 33 -6.53 -7.84 0.29
C THR A 33 -6.78 -8.21 1.76
N GLY A 34 -7.97 -8.73 2.07
CA GLY A 34 -8.43 -8.98 3.45
C GLY A 34 -7.68 -10.03 4.26
N THR A 35 -6.56 -10.56 3.75
CA THR A 35 -5.68 -11.53 4.43
C THR A 35 -4.38 -10.91 4.92
N THR A 36 -4.14 -9.61 4.71
CA THR A 36 -2.86 -9.01 5.11
C THR A 36 -2.91 -8.44 6.53
N ASP A 37 -1.93 -8.83 7.35
CA ASP A 37 -1.68 -8.30 8.71
C ASP A 37 -1.13 -6.85 8.67
N ILE A 38 -1.89 -5.92 8.11
CA ILE A 38 -1.53 -4.50 8.11
C ILE A 38 -1.88 -3.94 9.49
N LYS A 39 -0.86 -3.45 10.19
CA LYS A 39 -1.08 -2.76 11.46
C LYS A 39 -1.55 -1.35 11.18
N GLU A 40 -2.72 -0.98 11.72
CA GLU A 40 -3.03 0.43 11.91
C GLU A 40 -2.10 0.98 12.99
N LYS A 41 -1.54 2.17 12.75
CA LYS A 41 -0.80 2.87 13.78
C LYS A 41 -1.79 3.23 14.89
N ALA A 42 -1.49 2.81 16.13
CA ALA A 42 -2.22 3.24 17.33
C ALA A 42 -2.21 4.77 17.48
#